data_AF-A0A382QH57-F1
#
_entry.id   AF-A0A382QH57-F1
#
_cell.length_a   1.000
_cell.length_b   1.000
_cell.length_c   1.000
_cell.angle_alpha   90.00
_cell.angle_beta   90.00
_cell.angle_gamma   90.00
#
_symmetry.space_group_name_H-M   'P 1'
#
loop_
_entity.id
_entity.type
_entity.pdbx_description
1 polymer ?
#
loop_
_entity_poly.entity_id
_entity_poly.type
_entity_poly.pdbx_seq_one_letter_code
_entity_poly.pdbx_strand_id
1 'polypeptide(L)'
;PYGGGMSKNLQIPRRTFLRGLGTAIALPTLEAMIPARAQATGKAEFPTRMAFIYIPNGVIQENWNVKGEGKDYQFSTILKPLAKHRDDLLVFSGLAHDKAKANGDGAGDHARANATFLTGCQARKTSGANIKLGVSVDQIAAQKIGDQTRLTSLELSSDGVRLSGRCDSGYSCAYQFNLAWKNASTPMPPESNPKAVFDRLFAGGSKKEIDENKQRRERYRKSILDFALEDAKRLEKKLGYTDKRKLDEYLDSVRELEKRIEAMAKSNVSLPEGFNVPAGKPRDFGAHVRLMSDMMALAFQTDSTRIASYLLAHDGDNRSYPHLGVRQGHHS
;
A
#
# COMPACT_ATOMS: atom_id res chain seq x y z
N PRO A 1 -48.72 -8.58 33.40
CA PRO A 1 -47.33 -8.18 33.70
C PRO A 1 -46.32 -8.86 32.75
N TYR A 2 -45.97 -8.21 31.63
CA TYR A 2 -44.66 -8.37 30.97
C TYR A 2 -44.42 -7.10 30.13
N GLY A 3 -43.51 -6.27 30.61
CA GLY A 3 -43.15 -4.99 29.98
C GLY A 3 -42.25 -5.22 28.77
N GLY A 4 -42.66 -4.66 27.63
CA GLY A 4 -41.80 -4.52 26.46
C GLY A 4 -40.72 -3.47 26.73
N GLY A 5 -39.46 -3.92 26.86
CA GLY A 5 -38.32 -3.02 26.92
C GLY A 5 -38.13 -2.33 25.59
N MET A 6 -38.39 -1.02 25.54
CA MET A 6 -37.92 -0.16 24.46
C MET A 6 -36.38 -0.12 24.49
N SER A 7 -35.74 -0.76 23.51
CA SER A 7 -34.33 -0.48 23.20
C SER A 7 -34.23 0.98 22.76
N LYS A 8 -33.78 1.85 23.66
CA LYS A 8 -33.41 3.22 23.32
C LYS A 8 -32.10 3.13 22.53
N ASN A 9 -32.16 3.35 21.22
CA ASN A 9 -30.98 3.61 20.42
C ASN A 9 -30.28 4.86 20.97
N LEU A 10 -29.20 4.68 21.73
CA LEU A 10 -28.35 5.78 22.20
C LEU A 10 -27.65 6.40 20.99
N GLN A 11 -28.07 7.61 20.60
CA GLN A 11 -27.34 8.38 19.61
C GLN A 11 -26.23 9.16 20.30
N ILE A 12 -24.99 8.71 20.09
CA ILE A 12 -23.80 9.37 20.62
C ILE A 12 -23.24 10.32 19.55
N PRO A 13 -23.10 11.64 19.83
CA PRO A 13 -22.49 12.58 18.89
C PRO A 13 -21.08 12.17 18.46
N ARG A 14 -20.69 12.44 17.21
CA ARG A 14 -19.34 12.14 16.66
C ARG A 14 -18.18 12.83 17.42
N ARG A 15 -18.48 13.83 18.24
CA ARG A 15 -17.53 14.55 19.10
C ARG A 15 -17.93 14.36 20.57
N THR A 16 -18.06 13.11 20.98
CA THR A 16 -18.36 12.79 22.38
C THR A 16 -17.07 12.58 23.15
N PHE A 17 -17.01 13.21 24.32
CA PHE A 17 -15.86 13.11 25.21
C PHE A 17 -16.27 12.35 26.48
N LEU A 18 -15.46 11.38 26.88
CA LEU A 18 -15.52 10.88 28.25
C LEU A 18 -14.86 11.91 29.16
N ARG A 19 -15.61 12.40 30.15
CA ARG A 19 -15.13 13.38 31.12
C ARG A 19 -14.88 12.66 32.45
N GLY A 20 -13.62 12.62 32.87
CA GLY A 20 -13.17 12.16 34.20
C GLY A 20 -12.35 13.26 34.88
N LEU A 21 -11.88 13.01 36.11
CA LEU A 21 -11.07 13.92 36.96
C LEU A 21 -9.98 14.69 36.18
N GLY A 22 -10.34 15.81 35.57
CA GLY A 22 -9.43 16.73 34.88
C GLY A 22 -9.11 16.42 33.41
N THR A 23 -9.65 15.34 32.81
CA THR A 23 -9.34 14.96 31.42
C THR A 23 -10.58 14.69 30.58
N ALA A 24 -10.56 15.16 29.34
CA ALA A 24 -11.56 14.87 28.32
C ALA A 24 -10.93 13.96 27.25
N ILE A 25 -11.45 12.75 27.10
CA ILE A 25 -10.95 11.72 26.17
C ILE A 25 -11.87 11.69 24.95
N ALA A 26 -11.33 11.79 23.73
CA ALA A 26 -12.13 11.82 22.53
C ALA A 26 -12.37 10.39 22.03
N LEU A 27 -13.64 9.99 21.93
CA LEU A 27 -13.94 8.63 21.47
C LEU A 27 -13.67 8.49 19.94
N PRO A 28 -13.03 7.40 19.48
CA PRO A 28 -13.01 7.05 18.06
C PRO A 28 -14.43 6.84 17.54
N THR A 29 -14.65 6.99 16.24
CA THR A 29 -15.97 6.74 15.63
C THR A 29 -16.37 5.27 15.80
N LEU A 30 -17.29 5.02 16.74
CA LEU A 30 -17.89 3.72 16.98
C LEU A 30 -19.12 3.54 16.10
N GLU A 31 -19.51 2.30 15.82
CA GLU A 31 -20.75 1.99 15.08
C GLU A 31 -21.99 2.61 15.75
N ALA A 32 -22.00 2.71 17.08
CA ALA A 32 -23.06 3.37 17.85
C ALA A 32 -23.18 4.90 17.60
N MET A 33 -22.17 5.52 16.97
CA MET A 33 -22.17 6.94 16.58
C MET A 33 -22.70 7.16 15.15
N ILE A 34 -23.07 6.07 14.45
CA ILE A 34 -23.71 6.12 13.14
C ILE A 34 -25.21 6.30 13.38
N PRO A 35 -25.86 7.34 12.79
CA PRO A 35 -27.30 7.51 12.94
C PRO A 35 -28.03 6.23 12.53
N ALA A 36 -28.94 5.73 13.36
CA ALA A 36 -29.70 4.49 13.08
C ALA A 36 -30.40 4.51 11.70
N ARG A 37 -30.73 5.71 11.19
CA ARG A 37 -31.29 5.91 9.85
C ARG A 37 -30.27 5.67 8.72
N ALA A 38 -28.98 5.92 8.94
CA ALA A 38 -27.90 5.63 7.98
C ALA A 38 -27.52 4.14 7.95
N GLN A 39 -27.61 3.45 9.10
CA GLN A 39 -27.51 1.98 9.19
C GLN A 39 -28.72 1.30 8.52
N ALA A 40 -29.94 1.78 8.80
CA ALA A 40 -31.18 1.22 8.24
C ALA A 40 -31.32 1.43 6.72
N THR A 41 -30.66 2.44 6.14
CA THR A 41 -30.62 2.65 4.69
C THR A 41 -29.45 1.95 3.99
N GLY A 42 -28.60 1.19 4.72
CA GLY A 42 -27.37 0.61 4.16
C GLY A 42 -26.36 1.66 3.66
N LYS A 43 -26.46 2.91 4.10
CA LYS A 43 -25.70 4.06 3.55
C LYS A 43 -24.41 4.38 4.31
N ALA A 44 -24.11 3.68 5.40
CA ALA A 44 -22.78 3.73 5.99
C ALA A 44 -21.82 2.93 5.11
N GLU A 45 -21.49 3.48 3.94
CA GLU A 45 -20.49 2.89 3.04
C GLU A 45 -19.11 3.15 3.64
N PHE A 46 -18.59 2.16 4.37
CA PHE A 46 -17.14 2.09 4.59
C PHE A 46 -16.48 1.99 3.22
N PRO A 47 -15.51 2.85 2.89
CA PRO A 47 -15.01 2.84 1.53
C PRO A 47 -14.23 1.54 1.33
N THR A 48 -14.44 0.88 0.19
CA THR A 48 -13.73 -0.37 -0.11
C THR A 48 -12.22 -0.13 -0.13
N ARG A 49 -11.47 -1.02 0.51
CA ARG A 49 -10.00 -1.00 0.58
C ARG A 49 -9.45 -2.13 -0.26
N MET A 50 -8.34 -1.86 -0.94
CA MET A 50 -7.63 -2.86 -1.74
C MET A 50 -6.19 -2.97 -1.26
N ALA A 51 -5.76 -4.19 -0.94
CA ALA A 51 -4.39 -4.49 -0.57
C ALA A 51 -3.87 -5.69 -1.35
N PHE A 52 -2.63 -5.62 -1.81
CA PHE A 52 -1.90 -6.74 -2.36
C PHE A 52 -0.74 -7.10 -1.43
N ILE A 53 -0.63 -8.37 -1.05
CA ILE A 53 0.41 -8.85 -0.15
C ILE A 53 1.18 -9.96 -0.89
N TYR A 54 2.49 -9.81 -0.99
CA TYR A 54 3.35 -10.74 -1.71
C TYR A 54 4.35 -11.43 -0.77
N ILE A 55 4.44 -12.75 -0.90
CA ILE A 55 5.39 -13.60 -0.19
C ILE A 55 6.45 -14.06 -1.22
N PRO A 56 7.73 -13.70 -1.05
CA PRO A 56 8.78 -14.02 -2.03
C PRO A 56 9.26 -15.47 -1.92
N ASN A 57 10.06 -15.89 -2.91
CA ASN A 57 10.77 -17.18 -3.01
C ASN A 57 9.88 -18.43 -3.11
N GLY A 58 8.57 -18.26 -2.97
CA GLY A 58 7.60 -19.32 -2.99
C GLY A 58 7.38 -19.95 -1.61
N VAL A 59 6.61 -21.03 -1.63
CA VAL A 59 6.15 -21.76 -0.46
C VAL A 59 6.18 -23.25 -0.76
N ILE A 60 6.23 -24.06 0.30
CA ILE A 60 6.04 -25.51 0.16
C ILE A 60 4.58 -25.76 -0.23
N GLN A 61 4.36 -25.97 -1.53
CA GLN A 61 3.02 -26.03 -2.14
C GLN A 61 2.09 -27.04 -1.46
N GLU A 62 2.61 -28.21 -1.08
CA GLU A 62 1.87 -29.26 -0.37
C GLU A 62 1.30 -28.80 0.98
N ASN A 63 1.98 -27.85 1.64
CA ASN A 63 1.59 -27.28 2.93
C ASN A 63 0.88 -25.93 2.81
N TRP A 64 0.80 -25.38 1.60
CA TRP A 64 0.12 -24.12 1.29
C TRP A 64 -1.26 -24.33 0.70
N ASN A 65 -1.39 -25.19 -0.31
CA ASN A 65 -2.64 -25.37 -1.05
C ASN A 65 -3.72 -26.03 -0.20
N VAL A 66 -4.95 -25.53 -0.30
CA VAL A 66 -6.12 -26.12 0.35
C VAL A 66 -6.51 -27.43 -0.32
N LYS A 67 -7.24 -28.28 0.40
CA LYS A 67 -7.81 -29.52 -0.16
C LYS A 67 -9.33 -29.41 -0.29
N GLY A 68 -9.87 -29.85 -1.41
CA GLY A 68 -11.31 -29.74 -1.73
C GLY A 68 -11.68 -28.38 -2.31
N GLU A 69 -12.96 -28.22 -2.64
CA GLU A 69 -13.52 -27.07 -3.34
C GLU A 69 -14.76 -26.53 -2.60
N GLY A 70 -15.26 -25.37 -3.03
CA GLY A 70 -16.44 -24.74 -2.43
C GLY A 70 -16.16 -24.17 -1.03
N LYS A 71 -17.21 -24.04 -0.21
CA LYS A 71 -17.10 -23.42 1.13
C LYS A 71 -16.40 -24.30 2.17
N ASP A 72 -16.40 -25.62 1.94
CA ASP A 72 -15.96 -26.64 2.90
C ASP A 72 -14.52 -27.13 2.63
N TYR A 73 -13.72 -26.36 1.89
CA TYR A 73 -12.31 -26.68 1.70
C TYR A 73 -11.59 -26.83 3.05
N GLN A 74 -10.58 -27.70 3.08
CA GLN A 74 -9.74 -27.93 4.23
C GLN A 74 -8.52 -27.02 4.17
N PHE A 75 -8.33 -26.22 5.23
CA PHE A 75 -7.14 -25.39 5.37
C PHE A 75 -5.89 -26.27 5.46
N SER A 76 -4.85 -25.86 4.74
CA SER A 76 -3.50 -26.41 4.86
C SER A 76 -2.82 -25.97 6.16
N THR A 77 -1.68 -26.57 6.50
CA THR A 77 -0.91 -26.20 7.69
C THR A 77 -0.55 -24.71 7.70
N ILE A 78 -0.13 -24.16 6.55
CA ILE A 78 0.28 -22.75 6.47
C ILE A 78 -0.93 -21.80 6.51
N LEU A 79 -2.07 -22.17 5.92
CA LEU A 79 -3.27 -21.33 5.91
C LEU A 79 -4.16 -21.50 7.15
N LYS A 80 -3.92 -22.51 8.00
CA LYS A 80 -4.69 -22.78 9.23
C LYS A 80 -4.89 -21.56 10.15
N PRO A 81 -3.93 -20.64 10.34
CA PRO A 81 -4.14 -19.45 11.16
C PRO A 81 -5.27 -18.53 10.66
N LEU A 82 -5.65 -18.64 9.39
CA LEU A 82 -6.74 -17.87 8.77
C LEU A 82 -8.13 -18.51 8.96
N ALA A 83 -8.23 -19.68 9.61
CA ALA A 83 -9.48 -20.44 9.71
C ALA A 83 -10.64 -19.65 10.33
N LYS A 84 -10.35 -18.75 11.27
CA LYS A 84 -11.34 -17.87 11.91
C LYS A 84 -11.98 -16.84 10.96
N HIS A 85 -11.42 -16.68 9.77
CA HIS A 85 -11.88 -15.76 8.71
C HIS A 85 -12.45 -16.49 7.50
N ARG A 86 -12.80 -17.78 7.61
CA ARG A 86 -13.28 -18.59 6.47
C ARG A 86 -14.35 -17.89 5.63
N ASP A 87 -15.32 -17.26 6.28
CA ASP A 87 -16.44 -16.61 5.60
C ASP A 87 -16.03 -15.34 4.83
N ASP A 88 -14.85 -14.81 5.11
CA ASP A 88 -14.24 -13.64 4.46
C ASP A 88 -13.15 -14.03 3.44
N LEU A 89 -12.94 -15.33 3.18
CA LEU A 89 -11.84 -15.84 2.36
C LEU A 89 -12.32 -16.55 1.10
N LEU A 90 -11.69 -16.18 -0.01
CA LEU A 90 -11.73 -16.93 -1.27
C LEU A 90 -10.31 -17.40 -1.59
N VAL A 91 -10.13 -18.71 -1.72
CA VAL A 91 -8.84 -19.30 -2.07
C VAL A 91 -8.92 -19.86 -3.48
N PHE A 92 -8.08 -19.35 -4.36
CA PHE A 92 -7.92 -19.87 -5.72
C PHE A 92 -6.69 -20.77 -5.79
N SER A 93 -6.77 -21.83 -6.58
CA SER A 93 -5.67 -22.76 -6.86
C SER A 93 -5.59 -23.02 -8.37
N GLY A 94 -4.44 -23.50 -8.84
CA GLY A 94 -4.22 -23.79 -10.26
C GLY A 94 -4.01 -22.56 -11.16
N LEU A 95 -3.77 -21.38 -10.57
CA LEU A 95 -3.41 -20.17 -11.30
C LEU A 95 -1.90 -20.06 -11.46
N ALA A 96 -1.45 -19.55 -12.61
CA ALA A 96 -0.04 -19.30 -12.88
C ALA A 96 0.14 -18.04 -13.74
N HIS A 97 1.18 -17.27 -13.46
CA HIS A 97 1.62 -16.19 -14.34
C HIS A 97 2.50 -16.76 -15.45
N ASP A 98 1.95 -16.88 -16.66
CA ASP A 98 2.73 -17.35 -17.82
C ASP A 98 3.96 -16.47 -18.11
N LYS A 99 3.83 -15.16 -17.85
CA LYS A 99 4.94 -14.19 -17.98
C LYS A 99 5.99 -14.24 -16.86
N ALA A 100 5.78 -15.06 -15.83
CA ALA A 100 6.83 -15.36 -14.83
C ALA A 100 7.83 -16.41 -15.32
N LYS A 101 7.47 -17.20 -16.34
CA LYS A 101 8.35 -18.20 -16.95
C LYS A 101 9.51 -17.55 -17.70
N ALA A 102 10.52 -18.34 -18.03
CA ALA A 102 11.72 -17.86 -18.72
C ALA A 102 11.40 -17.15 -20.05
N ASN A 103 10.47 -17.67 -20.87
CA ASN A 103 10.06 -17.06 -22.13
C ASN A 103 11.25 -16.61 -23.02
N GLY A 104 12.31 -17.43 -23.06
CA GLY A 104 13.54 -17.17 -23.81
C GLY A 104 14.66 -16.47 -23.02
N ASP A 105 14.37 -15.91 -21.84
CA ASP A 105 15.33 -15.15 -21.03
C ASP A 105 16.23 -16.01 -20.14
N GLY A 106 16.01 -17.32 -20.04
CA GLY A 106 16.76 -18.22 -19.15
C GLY A 106 16.54 -17.92 -17.67
N ALA A 107 17.59 -18.06 -16.85
CA ALA A 107 17.56 -17.74 -15.41
C ALA A 107 17.09 -16.30 -15.14
N GLY A 108 16.47 -16.06 -13.99
CA GLY A 108 15.82 -14.79 -13.68
C GLY A 108 14.45 -14.92 -13.01
N ASP A 109 14.18 -16.06 -12.37
CA ASP A 109 12.87 -16.42 -11.82
C ASP A 109 12.44 -15.53 -10.66
N HIS A 110 13.35 -15.06 -9.81
CA HIS A 110 13.07 -14.13 -8.73
C HIS A 110 12.58 -12.78 -9.26
N ALA A 111 13.31 -12.17 -10.18
CA ALA A 111 12.94 -10.89 -10.77
C ALA A 111 11.64 -10.99 -11.57
N ARG A 112 11.42 -12.10 -12.28
CA ARG A 112 10.18 -12.30 -13.05
C ARG A 112 8.98 -12.57 -12.15
N ALA A 113 9.10 -13.36 -11.09
CA ALA A 113 8.01 -13.66 -10.17
C ALA A 113 7.44 -12.37 -9.56
N ASN A 114 8.33 -11.51 -9.05
CA ASN A 114 7.95 -10.23 -8.45
C ASN A 114 7.32 -9.27 -9.47
N ALA A 115 8.01 -9.04 -10.60
CA ALA A 115 7.56 -8.11 -11.63
C ALA A 115 6.19 -8.48 -12.22
N THR A 116 5.92 -9.76 -12.37
CA THR A 116 4.69 -10.23 -13.05
C THR A 116 3.47 -10.25 -12.15
N PHE A 117 3.64 -10.28 -10.82
CA PHE A 117 2.54 -10.47 -9.87
C PHE A 117 1.40 -9.45 -10.04
N LEU A 118 1.72 -8.15 -10.04
CA LEU A 118 0.70 -7.10 -10.19
C LEU A 118 0.55 -6.56 -11.62
N THR A 119 1.45 -6.93 -12.54
CA THR A 119 1.44 -6.39 -13.91
C THR A 119 0.93 -7.39 -14.95
N GLY A 120 1.05 -8.70 -14.68
CA GLY A 120 0.83 -9.76 -15.66
C GLY A 120 1.76 -9.71 -16.88
N CYS A 121 2.79 -8.86 -16.86
CA CYS A 121 3.64 -8.53 -18.02
C CYS A 121 5.01 -9.20 -17.93
N GLN A 122 5.61 -9.57 -19.08
CA GLN A 122 7.00 -10.04 -19.11
C GLN A 122 7.94 -8.87 -18.84
N ALA A 123 8.77 -8.98 -17.81
CA ALA A 123 9.84 -8.02 -17.59
C ALA A 123 10.87 -8.10 -18.72
N ARG A 124 11.24 -6.98 -19.32
CA ARG A 124 12.37 -6.94 -20.25
C ARG A 124 13.65 -7.28 -19.49
N LYS A 125 14.34 -8.34 -19.90
CA LYS A 125 15.68 -8.67 -19.37
C LYS A 125 16.67 -7.57 -19.70
N THR A 126 17.04 -6.80 -18.68
CA THR A 126 18.07 -5.75 -18.74
C THR A 126 18.47 -5.36 -17.33
N SER A 127 19.74 -5.02 -17.11
CA SER A 127 20.24 -4.39 -15.89
C SER A 127 20.49 -2.88 -16.04
N GLY A 128 20.15 -2.31 -17.20
CA GLY A 128 20.37 -0.90 -17.54
C GLY A 128 19.12 -0.02 -17.42
N ALA A 129 19.22 1.23 -17.86
CA ALA A 129 18.16 2.24 -17.76
C ALA A 129 16.97 2.07 -18.74
N ASN A 130 16.93 0.98 -19.50
CA ASN A 130 15.90 0.68 -20.50
C ASN A 130 14.89 -0.37 -19.99
N ILE A 131 14.65 -0.39 -18.67
CA ILE A 131 13.63 -1.24 -18.03
C ILE A 131 12.26 -1.03 -18.70
N LYS A 132 11.53 -2.14 -18.85
CA LYS A 132 10.19 -2.16 -19.44
C LYS A 132 9.39 -3.34 -18.88
N LEU A 133 8.20 -3.06 -18.38
CA LEU A 133 7.27 -4.04 -17.82
C LEU A 133 5.83 -3.68 -18.23
N GLY A 134 5.08 -3.02 -17.36
CA GLY A 134 3.68 -2.64 -17.54
C GLY A 134 3.19 -1.85 -16.31
N VAL A 135 2.01 -1.25 -16.39
CA VAL A 135 1.35 -0.66 -15.22
C VAL A 135 0.79 -1.76 -14.34
N SER A 136 0.94 -1.63 -13.02
CA SER A 136 0.41 -2.60 -12.06
C SER A 136 -1.04 -2.33 -11.68
N VAL A 137 -1.79 -3.38 -11.34
CA VAL A 137 -3.23 -3.29 -11.04
C VAL A 137 -3.56 -2.37 -9.86
N ASP A 138 -2.70 -2.30 -8.84
CA ASP A 138 -2.84 -1.36 -7.73
C ASP A 138 -2.74 0.09 -8.21
N GLN A 139 -1.82 0.38 -9.14
CA GLN A 139 -1.66 1.72 -9.71
C GLN A 139 -2.78 2.08 -10.70
N ILE A 140 -3.34 1.10 -11.43
CA ILE A 140 -4.55 1.31 -12.23
C ILE A 140 -5.71 1.75 -11.32
N ALA A 141 -5.90 1.11 -10.17
CA ALA A 141 -6.90 1.54 -9.20
C ALA A 141 -6.56 2.91 -8.60
N ALA A 142 -5.28 3.17 -8.29
CA ALA A 142 -4.83 4.42 -7.70
C ALA A 142 -5.11 5.62 -8.61
N GLN A 143 -4.98 5.44 -9.93
CA GLN A 143 -5.36 6.44 -10.93
C GLN A 143 -6.87 6.76 -10.92
N LYS A 144 -7.72 5.84 -10.47
CA LYS A 144 -9.19 5.97 -10.47
C LYS A 144 -9.76 6.53 -9.19
N ILE A 145 -9.20 6.18 -8.03
CA ILE A 145 -9.78 6.52 -6.72
C ILE A 145 -8.79 7.17 -5.74
N GLY A 146 -7.51 7.27 -6.10
CA GLY A 146 -6.47 7.77 -5.19
C GLY A 146 -6.56 9.27 -4.90
N ASP A 147 -7.37 10.03 -5.66
CA ASP A 147 -7.66 11.44 -5.40
C ASP A 147 -8.67 11.67 -4.25
N GLN A 148 -9.28 10.59 -3.75
CA GLN A 148 -10.22 10.62 -2.62
C GLN A 148 -9.52 10.55 -1.26
N THR A 149 -8.23 10.21 -1.25
CA THR A 149 -7.43 10.06 -0.03
C THR A 149 -6.13 10.82 -0.12
N ARG A 150 -5.53 11.10 1.05
CA ARG A 150 -4.29 11.87 1.17
C ARG A 150 -3.14 11.29 0.33
N LEU A 151 -2.96 9.97 0.42
CA LEU A 151 -2.02 9.20 -0.38
C LEU A 151 -2.81 8.50 -1.48
N THR A 152 -2.34 8.61 -2.72
CA THR A 152 -2.93 7.94 -3.88
C THR A 152 -2.89 6.42 -3.73
N SER A 153 -1.80 5.92 -3.17
CA SER A 153 -1.51 4.52 -2.84
C SER A 153 -0.40 4.47 -1.78
N LEU A 154 -0.20 3.30 -1.17
CA LEU A 154 0.84 3.06 -0.18
C LEU A 154 1.61 1.77 -0.49
N GLU A 155 2.85 1.93 -0.95
CA GLU A 155 3.76 0.85 -1.25
C GLU A 155 4.67 0.57 -0.06
N LEU A 156 4.66 -0.67 0.43
CA LEU A 156 5.35 -1.11 1.65
C LEU A 156 6.30 -2.27 1.34
N SER A 157 7.39 -2.37 2.12
CA SER A 157 8.28 -3.52 2.12
C SER A 157 8.84 -3.78 3.52
N SER A 158 9.30 -4.99 3.82
CA SER A 158 10.11 -5.24 5.04
C SER A 158 11.62 -5.21 4.77
N ASP A 159 12.00 -5.04 3.51
CA ASP A 159 13.38 -4.98 3.04
C ASP A 159 13.79 -3.61 2.52
N GLY A 160 15.10 -3.38 2.45
CA GLY A 160 15.64 -2.16 1.88
C GLY A 160 15.26 -2.03 0.40
N VAL A 161 15.15 -0.79 -0.07
CA VAL A 161 14.79 -0.49 -1.46
C VAL A 161 16.00 -0.59 -2.38
N ARG A 162 15.82 -1.15 -3.57
CA ARG A 162 16.79 -1.04 -4.68
C ARG A 162 16.05 -0.74 -5.98
N LEU A 163 16.46 0.33 -6.68
CA LEU A 163 15.83 0.78 -7.92
C LEU A 163 16.71 0.58 -9.16
N SER A 164 17.98 0.28 -8.96
CA SER A 164 18.96 0.13 -10.03
C SER A 164 20.02 -0.90 -9.66
N GLY A 165 20.79 -1.32 -10.66
CA GLY A 165 21.82 -2.34 -10.52
C GLY A 165 21.45 -3.64 -11.22
N ARG A 166 22.42 -4.56 -11.24
CA ARG A 166 22.26 -5.90 -11.80
C ARG A 166 21.89 -6.86 -10.69
N CYS A 167 20.65 -7.32 -10.74
CA CYS A 167 20.11 -8.37 -9.91
C CYS A 167 19.87 -9.64 -10.75
N ASP A 168 19.35 -10.67 -10.10
CA ASP A 168 18.91 -11.96 -10.63
C ASP A 168 19.23 -12.21 -12.12
N SER A 169 20.43 -12.75 -12.38
CA SER A 169 20.81 -13.24 -13.71
C SER A 169 20.75 -12.20 -14.85
N GLY A 170 20.94 -10.91 -14.55
CA GLY A 170 20.96 -9.83 -15.55
C GLY A 170 19.70 -8.98 -15.62
N TYR A 171 18.73 -9.21 -14.74
CA TYR A 171 17.59 -8.33 -14.56
C TYR A 171 17.95 -7.11 -13.68
N SER A 172 17.19 -6.03 -13.84
CA SER A 172 17.33 -4.83 -13.02
C SER A 172 16.79 -5.11 -11.63
N CYS A 173 17.46 -4.60 -10.60
CA CYS A 173 16.95 -4.67 -9.23
C CYS A 173 15.57 -4.00 -9.07
N ALA A 174 15.18 -3.11 -9.97
CA ALA A 174 13.83 -2.56 -10.03
C ALA A 174 12.74 -3.65 -10.07
N TYR A 175 12.98 -4.75 -10.78
CA TYR A 175 12.00 -5.83 -10.93
C TYR A 175 11.84 -6.70 -9.69
N GLN A 176 12.90 -6.85 -8.89
CA GLN A 176 12.93 -7.76 -7.72
C GLN A 176 12.51 -7.06 -6.41
N PHE A 177 12.60 -5.72 -6.37
CA PHE A 177 12.37 -4.91 -5.17
C PHE A 177 11.11 -4.05 -5.23
N ASN A 178 10.34 -4.08 -6.33
CA ASN A 178 9.17 -3.22 -6.52
C ASN A 178 8.02 -3.99 -7.19
N LEU A 179 6.93 -4.20 -6.44
CA LEU A 179 5.69 -4.81 -6.94
C LEU A 179 4.86 -3.84 -7.79
N ALA A 180 4.84 -2.58 -7.36
CA ALA A 180 3.99 -1.53 -7.92
C ALA A 180 4.73 -0.76 -9.02
N TRP A 181 4.04 -0.52 -10.14
CA TRP A 181 4.56 0.11 -11.34
C TRP A 181 3.56 1.13 -11.85
N LYS A 182 3.93 2.41 -11.77
CA LYS A 182 3.08 3.53 -12.20
C LYS A 182 2.78 3.48 -13.69
N ASN A 183 3.77 3.07 -14.47
CA ASN A 183 3.72 2.89 -15.91
C ASN A 183 4.75 1.82 -16.33
N ALA A 184 4.92 1.61 -17.63
CA ALA A 184 5.78 0.57 -18.17
C ALA A 184 7.27 0.69 -17.80
N SER A 185 7.77 1.85 -17.34
CA SER A 185 9.18 2.07 -17.02
C SER A 185 9.44 2.68 -15.65
N THR A 186 8.40 3.02 -14.89
CA THR A 186 8.53 3.72 -13.60
C THR A 186 8.02 2.82 -12.47
N PRO A 187 8.91 2.16 -11.70
CA PRO A 187 8.53 1.44 -10.49
C PRO A 187 8.12 2.44 -9.39
N MET A 188 7.31 1.97 -8.45
CA MET A 188 6.95 2.69 -7.23
C MET A 188 7.78 2.15 -6.06
N PRO A 189 8.74 2.94 -5.54
CA PRO A 189 9.62 2.50 -4.45
C PRO A 189 8.81 2.23 -3.16
N PRO A 190 8.90 1.03 -2.57
CA PRO A 190 8.21 0.76 -1.32
C PRO A 190 8.92 1.44 -0.14
N GLU A 191 8.19 1.77 0.92
CA GLU A 191 8.77 2.22 2.18
C GLU A 191 8.91 1.04 3.15
N SER A 192 10.09 0.90 3.77
CA SER A 192 10.36 -0.17 4.75
C SER A 192 10.72 0.30 6.13
N ASN A 193 10.70 1.61 6.36
CA ASN A 193 10.81 2.19 7.68
C ASN A 193 9.40 2.52 8.22
N PRO A 194 8.92 1.84 9.28
CA PRO A 194 7.60 2.09 9.84
C PRO A 194 7.42 3.54 10.32
N LYS A 195 8.49 4.19 10.79
CA LYS A 195 8.45 5.60 11.19
C LYS A 195 8.23 6.50 9.98
N ALA A 196 8.89 6.23 8.86
CA ALA A 196 8.70 7.02 7.64
C ALA A 196 7.29 6.83 7.07
N VAL A 197 6.72 5.61 7.14
CA VAL A 197 5.31 5.38 6.81
C VAL A 197 4.40 6.22 7.72
N PHE A 198 4.60 6.14 9.04
CA PHE A 198 3.84 6.91 10.01
C PHE A 198 3.90 8.42 9.72
N ASP A 199 5.10 8.95 9.50
CA ASP A 199 5.31 10.36 9.18
C ASP A 199 4.58 10.71 7.87
N ARG A 200 4.57 9.85 6.85
CA ARG A 200 3.80 10.09 5.60
C ARG A 200 2.30 10.13 5.85
N LEU A 201 1.77 9.24 6.71
CA LEU A 201 0.34 9.19 7.04
C LEU A 201 -0.10 10.45 7.81
N PHE A 202 0.73 10.95 8.73
CA PHE A 202 0.34 11.99 9.70
C PHE A 202 1.12 13.31 9.61
N ALA A 203 2.04 13.50 8.66
CA ALA A 203 2.81 14.74 8.52
C ALA A 203 1.88 15.95 8.40
N GLY A 204 2.10 17.01 9.18
CA GLY A 204 1.22 18.18 9.22
C GLY A 204 -0.03 18.02 10.09
N GLY A 205 -0.14 16.95 10.89
CA GLY A 205 -1.25 16.70 11.82
C GLY A 205 -1.09 17.31 13.23
N SER A 206 0.03 17.99 13.53
CA SER A 206 0.12 18.76 14.78
C SER A 206 -0.62 20.09 14.60
N LYS A 207 -1.65 20.28 15.43
CA LYS A 207 -2.62 21.39 15.46
C LYS A 207 -2.06 22.82 15.57
N LYS A 208 -0.74 23.06 15.42
CA LYS A 208 -0.09 24.32 15.80
C LYS A 208 0.48 25.16 14.64
N GLU A 209 0.47 24.67 13.40
CA GLU A 209 1.04 25.41 12.25
C GLU A 209 0.10 25.49 11.03
N ILE A 210 -1.21 25.41 11.25
CA ILE A 210 -2.20 25.55 10.17
C ILE A 210 -3.10 26.72 10.51
N ASP A 211 -2.71 27.92 10.11
CA ASP A 211 -3.65 28.78 9.38
C ASP A 211 -2.89 29.89 8.61
N GLU A 212 -3.46 30.30 7.49
CA GLU A 212 -3.01 31.35 6.56
C GLU A 212 -1.77 31.04 5.68
N ASN A 213 -0.63 30.65 6.24
CA ASN A 213 0.59 30.43 5.44
C ASN A 213 0.51 29.22 4.50
N LYS A 214 -0.32 28.22 4.83
CA LYS A 214 -0.50 27.01 4.02
C LYS A 214 -1.29 27.30 2.73
N GLN A 215 -2.44 27.97 2.84
CA GLN A 215 -3.27 28.33 1.68
C GLN A 215 -2.59 29.30 0.71
N ARG A 216 -1.73 30.20 1.24
CA ARG A 216 -0.93 31.12 0.40
C ARG A 216 0.14 30.35 -0.38
N ARG A 217 0.87 29.43 0.27
CA ARG A 217 1.86 28.56 -0.38
C ARG A 217 1.24 27.62 -1.41
N GLU A 218 0.04 27.11 -1.15
CA GLU A 218 -0.69 26.23 -2.08
C GLU A 218 -1.13 26.95 -3.35
N ARG A 219 -1.65 28.19 -3.23
CA ARG A 219 -1.99 29.03 -4.38
C ARG A 219 -0.77 29.41 -5.23
N TYR A 220 0.33 29.80 -4.60
CA TYR A 220 1.58 30.09 -5.32
C TYR A 220 2.16 28.85 -6.00
N ARG A 221 2.10 27.67 -5.36
CA ARG A 221 2.56 26.41 -5.97
C ARG A 221 1.75 26.03 -7.19
N LYS A 222 0.40 26.10 -7.13
CA LYS A 222 -0.46 25.79 -8.27
C LYS A 222 -0.14 26.69 -9.48
N SER A 223 -0.02 27.99 -9.26
CA SER A 223 0.35 28.94 -10.32
C SER A 223 1.75 28.70 -10.93
N ILE A 224 2.73 28.23 -10.14
CA ILE A 224 4.07 27.88 -10.64
C ILE A 224 4.04 26.59 -11.47
N LEU A 225 3.25 25.60 -11.03
CA LEU A 225 3.13 24.31 -11.70
C LEU A 225 2.42 24.45 -13.05
N ASP A 226 1.38 25.29 -13.13
CA ASP A 226 0.70 25.62 -14.39
C ASP A 226 1.68 26.24 -15.41
N PHE A 227 2.52 27.19 -14.98
CA PHE A 227 3.53 27.81 -15.84
C PHE A 227 4.61 26.80 -16.29
N ALA A 228 5.07 25.94 -15.38
CA ALA A 228 6.04 24.89 -15.69
C ALA A 228 5.48 23.85 -16.69
N LEU A 229 4.19 23.53 -16.63
CA LEU A 229 3.52 22.61 -17.55
C LEU A 229 3.42 23.17 -18.98
N GLU A 230 3.16 24.47 -19.14
CA GLU A 230 3.12 25.12 -20.45
C GLU A 230 4.50 25.17 -21.10
N ASP A 231 5.53 25.54 -20.34
CA ASP A 231 6.91 25.58 -20.83
C ASP A 231 7.46 24.19 -21.15
N ALA A 232 7.12 23.19 -20.35
CA ALA A 232 7.45 21.80 -20.63
C ALA A 232 6.83 21.33 -21.95
N LYS A 233 5.54 21.58 -22.21
CA LYS A 233 4.90 21.24 -23.50
C LYS A 233 5.56 21.94 -24.70
N ARG A 234 6.03 23.17 -24.51
CA ARG A 234 6.77 23.94 -25.54
C ARG A 234 8.13 23.31 -25.82
N LEU A 235 8.82 22.84 -24.77
CA LEU A 235 10.11 22.19 -24.84
C LEU A 235 10.02 20.79 -25.46
N GLU A 236 8.99 20.01 -25.11
CA GLU A 236 8.73 18.66 -25.63
C GLU A 236 8.78 18.60 -27.16
N LYS A 237 8.21 19.61 -27.85
CA LYS A 237 8.21 19.73 -29.32
C LYS A 237 9.61 19.82 -29.94
N LYS A 238 10.62 20.18 -29.15
CA LYS A 238 12.02 20.40 -29.58
C LYS A 238 12.98 19.29 -29.11
N LEU A 239 12.52 18.35 -28.29
CA LEU A 239 13.37 17.32 -27.69
C LEU A 239 13.45 16.04 -28.54
N GLY A 240 14.59 15.35 -28.45
CA GLY A 240 14.77 13.98 -28.96
C GLY A 240 14.07 12.93 -28.08
N TYR A 241 13.96 11.69 -28.56
CA TYR A 241 13.20 10.61 -27.91
C TYR A 241 13.60 10.35 -26.44
N THR A 242 14.90 10.33 -26.15
CA THR A 242 15.40 10.06 -24.78
C THR A 242 15.05 11.17 -23.80
N ASP A 243 15.11 12.43 -24.24
CA ASP A 243 14.85 13.59 -23.39
C ASP A 243 13.34 13.82 -23.19
N LYS A 244 12.52 13.49 -24.20
CA LYS A 244 11.06 13.45 -24.05
C LYS A 244 10.64 12.53 -22.90
N ARG A 245 11.22 11.33 -22.82
CA ARG A 245 10.91 10.39 -21.72
C ARG A 245 11.24 10.97 -20.33
N LYS A 246 12.36 11.67 -20.17
CA LYS A 246 12.71 12.33 -18.90
C LYS A 246 11.75 13.48 -18.58
N LEU A 247 11.35 14.23 -19.60
CA LEU A 247 10.38 15.31 -19.45
C LEU A 247 9.00 14.77 -19.05
N ASP A 248 8.57 13.65 -19.63
CA ASP A 248 7.33 12.97 -19.26
C ASP A 248 7.35 12.51 -17.80
N GLU A 249 8.44 11.88 -17.36
CA GLU A 249 8.66 11.50 -15.94
C GLU A 249 8.56 12.72 -15.01
N TYR A 250 9.16 13.84 -15.41
CA TYR A 250 9.09 15.09 -14.66
C TYR A 250 7.66 15.65 -14.59
N LEU A 251 6.94 15.73 -15.71
CA LEU A 251 5.56 16.23 -15.76
C LEU A 251 4.59 15.35 -14.96
N ASP A 252 4.80 14.04 -14.99
CA ASP A 252 4.04 13.10 -14.17
C ASP A 252 4.30 13.26 -12.68
N SER A 253 5.53 13.64 -12.28
CA SER A 253 5.87 13.96 -10.89
C SER A 253 5.20 15.27 -10.42
N VAL A 254 5.13 16.27 -11.31
CA VAL A 254 4.48 17.56 -11.08
C VAL A 254 2.98 17.39 -10.86
N ARG A 255 2.29 16.66 -11.74
CA ARG A 255 0.85 16.38 -11.60
C ARG A 255 0.52 15.59 -10.33
N GLU A 256 1.39 14.66 -9.94
CA GLU A 256 1.20 13.90 -8.71
C GLU A 256 1.33 14.80 -7.48
N LEU A 257 2.28 15.74 -7.49
CA LEU A 257 2.43 16.72 -6.43
C LEU A 257 1.18 17.60 -6.29
N GLU A 258 0.59 18.05 -7.40
CA GLU A 258 -0.67 18.80 -7.40
C GLU A 258 -1.82 17.99 -6.79
N LYS A 259 -2.03 16.77 -7.26
CA LYS A 259 -3.07 15.86 -6.72
C LYS A 259 -2.88 15.63 -5.23
N ARG A 260 -1.63 15.44 -4.78
CA ARG A 260 -1.30 15.25 -3.36
C ARG A 260 -1.60 16.50 -2.53
N ILE A 261 -1.30 17.69 -3.05
CA ILE A 261 -1.64 18.96 -2.37
C ILE A 261 -3.16 19.10 -2.25
N GLU A 262 -3.91 18.86 -3.33
CA GLU A 262 -5.38 18.94 -3.31
C GLU A 262 -6.00 17.90 -2.37
N ALA A 263 -5.46 16.68 -2.33
CA ALA A 263 -5.91 15.63 -1.41
C ALA A 263 -5.59 15.96 0.06
N MET A 264 -4.39 16.48 0.34
CA MET A 264 -3.99 16.93 1.68
C MET A 264 -4.86 18.08 2.20
N ALA A 265 -5.37 18.95 1.32
CA ALA A 265 -6.30 20.00 1.68
C ALA A 265 -7.70 19.45 2.05
N LYS A 266 -8.07 18.29 1.50
CA LYS A 266 -9.36 17.62 1.75
C LYS A 266 -9.33 16.61 2.91
N SER A 267 -8.15 16.14 3.33
CA SER A 267 -8.01 15.07 4.32
C SER A 267 -7.93 15.59 5.77
N ASN A 268 -8.85 15.17 6.63
CA ASN A 268 -8.79 15.35 8.09
C ASN A 268 -8.32 14.05 8.76
N VAL A 269 -7.04 13.70 8.58
CA VAL A 269 -6.45 12.50 9.19
C VAL A 269 -6.07 12.79 10.64
N SER A 270 -6.77 12.17 11.59
CA SER A 270 -6.39 12.17 13.01
C SER A 270 -5.76 10.84 13.39
N LEU A 271 -4.70 10.87 14.19
CA LEU A 271 -4.12 9.67 14.78
C LEU A 271 -5.14 9.01 15.73
N PRO A 272 -5.45 7.71 15.58
CA PRO A 272 -6.28 6.98 16.55
C PRO A 272 -5.63 6.98 17.93
N GLU A 273 -6.44 7.11 18.98
CA GLU A 273 -5.95 7.07 20.36
C GLU A 273 -5.33 5.70 20.69
N GLY A 274 -4.27 5.71 21.51
CA GLY A 274 -3.55 4.49 21.93
C GLY A 274 -2.51 3.98 20.94
N PHE A 275 -2.37 4.60 19.76
CA PHE A 275 -1.33 4.23 18.80
C PHE A 275 0.00 4.89 19.15
N ASN A 276 1.02 4.08 19.45
CA ASN A 276 2.37 4.57 19.72
C ASN A 276 3.12 4.84 18.41
N VAL A 277 3.77 6.00 18.33
CA VAL A 277 4.64 6.33 17.18
C VAL A 277 5.76 5.29 17.09
N PRO A 278 5.97 4.64 15.93
CA PRO A 278 7.06 3.70 15.77
C PRO A 278 8.42 4.38 15.98
N ALA A 279 9.26 3.80 16.85
CA ALA A 279 10.62 4.30 17.07
C ALA A 279 11.55 4.05 15.86
N GLY A 280 11.20 3.09 14.99
CA GLY A 280 11.97 2.72 13.80
C GLY A 280 11.71 1.27 13.39
N LYS A 281 12.68 0.67 12.68
CA LYS A 281 12.63 -0.73 12.24
C LYS A 281 12.98 -1.69 13.39
N PRO A 282 12.08 -2.61 13.80
CA PRO A 282 12.41 -3.65 14.77
C PRO A 282 13.55 -4.57 14.29
N ARG A 283 14.36 -5.08 15.23
CA ARG A 283 15.42 -6.06 14.93
C ARG A 283 14.86 -7.43 14.55
N ASP A 284 13.82 -7.87 15.26
CA ASP A 284 13.12 -9.10 14.92
C ASP A 284 12.28 -8.91 13.66
N PHE A 285 12.43 -9.82 12.70
CA PHE A 285 11.76 -9.72 11.42
C PHE A 285 10.25 -9.91 11.54
N GLY A 286 9.79 -10.85 12.37
CA GLY A 286 8.37 -11.07 12.61
C GLY A 286 7.70 -9.83 13.23
N ALA A 287 8.36 -9.20 14.20
CA ALA A 287 7.91 -7.94 14.78
C ALA A 287 7.88 -6.80 13.76
N HIS A 288 8.87 -6.74 12.85
CA HIS A 288 8.88 -5.75 11.78
C HIS A 288 7.72 -5.95 10.78
N VAL A 289 7.46 -7.18 10.35
CA VAL A 289 6.34 -7.51 9.45
C VAL A 289 5.00 -7.17 10.09
N ARG A 290 4.82 -7.50 11.37
CA ARG A 290 3.61 -7.12 12.13
C ARG A 290 3.43 -5.61 12.17
N LEU A 291 4.49 -4.87 12.50
CA LEU A 291 4.44 -3.41 12.58
C LEU A 291 4.14 -2.75 11.22
N MET A 292 4.69 -3.27 10.12
CA MET A 292 4.34 -2.79 8.77
C MET A 292 2.88 -3.11 8.40
N SER A 293 2.37 -4.29 8.82
CA SER A 293 0.95 -4.64 8.67
C SER A 293 0.05 -3.70 9.48
N ASP A 294 0.45 -3.35 10.70
CA ASP A 294 -0.26 -2.36 11.52
C ASP A 294 -0.27 -0.98 10.86
N MET A 295 0.82 -0.57 10.20
CA MET A 295 0.87 0.67 9.42
C MET A 295 -0.11 0.66 8.24
N MET A 296 -0.21 -0.47 7.52
CA MET A 296 -1.19 -0.63 6.43
C MET A 296 -2.63 -0.57 6.96
N ALA A 297 -2.92 -1.28 8.05
CA ALA A 297 -4.23 -1.25 8.69
C ALA A 297 -4.58 0.16 9.19
N LEU A 298 -3.63 0.85 9.82
CA LEU A 298 -3.78 2.23 10.27
C LEU A 298 -4.09 3.17 9.12
N ALA A 299 -3.37 3.05 8.00
CA ALA A 299 -3.60 3.85 6.81
C ALA A 299 -5.04 3.68 6.25
N PHE A 300 -5.59 2.46 6.34
CA PHE A 300 -6.97 2.19 5.94
C PHE A 300 -8.00 2.70 6.96
N GLN A 301 -7.75 2.50 8.26
CA GLN A 301 -8.62 2.97 9.34
C GLN A 301 -8.77 4.48 9.34
N THR A 302 -7.70 5.22 9.02
CA THR A 302 -7.73 6.69 8.97
C THR A 302 -8.09 7.25 7.60
N ASP A 303 -8.44 6.39 6.62
CA ASP A 303 -8.69 6.77 5.22
C ASP A 303 -7.53 7.60 4.61
N SER A 304 -6.30 7.36 5.05
CA SER A 304 -5.10 8.00 4.52
C SER A 304 -4.77 7.51 3.12
N THR A 305 -5.12 6.26 2.82
CA THR A 305 -5.12 5.63 1.50
C THR A 305 -6.23 4.59 1.44
N ARG A 306 -6.68 4.24 0.24
CA ARG A 306 -7.56 3.07 0.01
C ARG A 306 -6.87 1.92 -0.71
N ILE A 307 -5.62 2.13 -1.11
CA ILE A 307 -4.85 1.19 -1.93
C ILE A 307 -3.48 1.01 -1.29
N ALA A 308 -3.08 -0.25 -1.11
CA ALA A 308 -1.75 -0.60 -0.63
C ALA A 308 -1.18 -1.83 -1.36
N SER A 309 0.13 -1.89 -1.46
CA SER A 309 0.87 -3.08 -1.87
C SER A 309 1.99 -3.33 -0.87
N TYR A 310 2.18 -4.59 -0.45
CA TYR A 310 3.13 -4.96 0.57
C TYR A 310 3.99 -6.15 0.14
N LEU A 311 5.27 -5.88 -0.07
CA LEU A 311 6.32 -6.85 -0.34
C LEU A 311 6.91 -7.35 0.98
N LEU A 312 6.58 -8.58 1.42
CA LEU A 312 7.05 -9.04 2.74
C LEU A 312 8.58 -9.13 2.82
N ALA A 313 9.21 -9.54 1.74
CA ALA A 313 10.65 -9.48 1.51
C ALA A 313 10.91 -9.52 -0.01
N HIS A 314 12.12 -9.21 -0.46
CA HIS A 314 12.45 -9.29 -1.89
C HIS A 314 12.71 -10.75 -2.32
N ASP A 315 12.38 -11.11 -3.56
CA ASP A 315 12.78 -12.43 -4.08
C ASP A 315 14.29 -12.60 -4.10
N GLY A 316 14.79 -13.83 -3.94
CA GLY A 316 16.21 -14.15 -3.80
C GLY A 316 16.81 -13.78 -2.44
N ASP A 317 16.00 -13.38 -1.45
CA ASP A 317 16.49 -13.19 -0.09
C ASP A 317 16.81 -14.53 0.58
N ASN A 318 18.05 -14.71 1.05
CA ASN A 318 18.46 -15.93 1.73
C ASN A 318 18.26 -15.86 3.25
N ARG A 319 17.18 -15.21 3.71
CA ARG A 319 16.95 -14.94 5.14
C ARG A 319 16.67 -16.24 5.90
N SER A 320 17.21 -16.32 7.12
CA SER A 320 16.81 -17.33 8.10
C SER A 320 15.74 -16.79 9.06
N TYR A 321 14.98 -17.69 9.68
CA TYR A 321 13.92 -17.37 10.63
C TYR A 321 14.18 -18.04 12.01
N PRO A 322 15.24 -17.65 12.76
CA PRO A 322 15.59 -18.32 14.01
C PRO A 322 14.51 -18.25 15.09
N HIS A 323 13.69 -17.19 15.07
CA HIS A 323 12.53 -17.03 15.96
C HIS A 323 11.44 -18.09 15.73
N LEU A 324 11.46 -18.77 14.59
CA LEU A 324 10.60 -19.91 14.25
C LEU A 324 11.37 -21.25 14.31
N GLY A 325 12.61 -21.25 14.82
CA GLY A 325 13.47 -22.44 14.84
C GLY A 325 14.16 -22.76 13.51
N VAL A 326 13.96 -21.96 12.45
CA VAL A 326 14.57 -22.18 11.13
C VAL A 326 15.84 -21.34 11.00
N ARG A 327 17.00 -21.94 11.27
CA ARG A 327 18.28 -21.21 11.34
C ARG A 327 19.05 -21.12 10.03
N GLN A 328 18.74 -22.01 9.08
CA GLN A 328 19.38 -22.03 7.76
C GLN A 328 18.79 -20.93 6.86
N GLY A 329 19.55 -20.52 5.85
CA GLY A 329 19.06 -19.60 4.84
C GLY A 329 17.98 -20.25 3.98
N HIS A 330 17.09 -19.46 3.42
CA HIS A 330 15.96 -19.93 2.61
C HIS A 330 16.37 -20.85 1.45
N HIS A 331 17.56 -20.65 0.88
CA HIS A 331 18.10 -21.39 -0.26
C HIS A 331 19.20 -22.39 0.12
N SER A 332 19.28 -22.79 1.40
CA SER A 332 20.33 -23.68 1.94
C SER A 332 19.83 -25.09 2.24
#